data_AF-A0A9D7RNM4-F1
#
_entry.id   AF-A0A9D7RNM4-F1
#
_cell.length_a   1.000
_cell.length_b   1.000
_cell.length_c   1.000
_cell.angle_alpha   90.00
_cell.angle_beta   90.00
_cell.angle_gamma   90.00
#
_symmetry.space_group_name_H-M   'P 1'
#
loop_
_entity.id
_entity.type
_entity.pdbx_description
1 polymer ?
#
loop_
_entity_poly.entity_id
_entity_poly.type
_entity_poly.pdbx_seq_one_letter_code
_entity_poly.pdbx_strand_id
1 'polypeptide(L)'
;MRIPAVTGARLRNEHNWAYEGISAETLLDAAFAGHLRWGVKTGEPLMWSVEAATTKCWRCGERTAPVTGIAVDVSATTIFLSINDFDADVALLREILPLEICRDHRIGHIKTRFSKTEGRSYLSNGCFVCGILQGRFFEHEYVNNSTVRHRGSSVVDDRWRRLLEPRLSRHWRLLGVKPTRSVCDLDGFIGDEEDDESY
;
A
#
# COMPACT_ATOMS: atom_id res chain seq x y z
N MET A 1 -3.64 23.37 43.41
CA MET A 1 -2.51 24.13 42.85
C MET A 1 -2.42 23.80 41.37
N ARG A 2 -2.82 24.72 40.48
CA ARG A 2 -2.79 24.54 39.02
C ARG A 2 -1.50 25.15 38.48
N ILE A 3 -0.76 24.40 37.68
CA ILE A 3 0.42 24.87 36.93
C ILE A 3 -0.03 25.07 35.46
N PRO A 4 0.37 26.15 34.79
CA PRO A 4 -0.36 26.70 33.63
C PRO A 4 0.01 26.06 32.29
N ALA A 5 -0.86 26.31 31.31
CA ALA A 5 -0.74 25.90 29.92
C ALA A 5 0.43 26.61 29.22
N VAL A 6 1.24 25.84 28.50
CA VAL A 6 2.17 26.37 27.49
C VAL A 6 1.39 26.55 26.19
N THR A 7 1.19 27.80 25.81
CA THR A 7 0.83 28.24 24.46
C THR A 7 2.09 28.23 23.60
N GLY A 8 2.00 27.72 22.35
CA GLY A 8 3.13 27.82 21.42
C GLY A 8 3.09 26.91 20.20
N ALA A 9 2.35 27.36 19.18
CA ALA A 9 2.70 27.28 17.75
C ALA A 9 2.98 25.92 17.05
N ARG A 10 2.06 25.63 16.11
CA ARG A 10 2.32 25.26 14.71
C ARG A 10 2.90 23.85 14.43
N LEU A 11 1.98 22.89 14.34
CA LEU A 11 2.00 21.90 13.25
C LEU A 11 0.61 21.88 12.62
N ARG A 12 0.53 22.12 11.30
CA ARG A 12 -0.70 21.94 10.52
C ARG A 12 -1.04 20.46 10.56
N ASN A 13 -1.91 20.07 11.49
CA ASN A 13 -2.24 18.67 11.73
C ASN A 13 -3.06 18.10 10.57
N GLU A 14 -2.49 17.08 9.95
CA GLU A 14 -3.07 16.19 8.94
C GLU A 14 -4.10 15.21 9.55
N HIS A 15 -4.69 15.54 10.72
CA HIS A 15 -5.32 14.60 11.64
C HIS A 15 -6.84 14.77 11.87
N ASN A 16 -7.56 15.54 11.05
CA ASN A 16 -9.01 15.74 11.23
C ASN A 16 -9.89 14.84 10.33
N TRP A 17 -9.53 13.58 10.17
CA TRP A 17 -10.36 12.58 9.48
C TRP A 17 -10.91 11.58 10.50
N ALA A 18 -12.17 11.75 10.88
CA ALA A 18 -12.90 10.84 11.78
C ALA A 18 -13.74 9.83 10.99
N TYR A 19 -13.96 8.64 11.55
CA TYR A 19 -14.57 7.50 10.84
C TYR A 19 -15.58 6.67 11.60
N GLU A 20 -15.63 6.80 12.91
CA GLU A 20 -16.63 6.10 13.70
C GLU A 20 -17.82 7.05 13.89
N GLY A 21 -18.99 6.66 13.37
CA GLY A 21 -20.25 7.38 13.58
C GLY A 21 -20.58 8.48 12.57
N ILE A 22 -20.13 8.41 11.31
CA ILE A 22 -20.53 9.38 10.28
C ILE A 22 -21.98 9.09 9.85
N SER A 23 -22.84 10.12 9.85
CA SER A 23 -24.20 10.01 9.32
C SER A 23 -24.20 9.78 7.81
N ALA A 24 -25.24 9.12 7.28
CA ALA A 24 -25.38 8.94 5.84
C ALA A 24 -25.37 10.29 5.08
N GLU A 25 -25.98 11.32 5.66
CA GLU A 25 -25.99 12.69 5.13
C GLU A 25 -24.58 13.28 5.04
N THR A 26 -23.79 13.22 6.11
CA THR A 26 -22.41 13.72 6.13
C THR A 26 -21.53 12.97 5.11
N LEU A 27 -21.76 11.67 4.95
CA LEU A 27 -21.05 10.87 3.95
C LEU A 27 -21.42 11.30 2.53
N LEU A 28 -22.71 11.51 2.24
CA LEU A 28 -23.20 11.92 0.92
C LEU A 28 -22.74 13.32 0.57
N ASP A 29 -22.84 14.28 1.49
CA ASP A 29 -22.35 15.64 1.29
C ASP A 29 -20.86 15.67 0.96
N ALA A 30 -20.07 14.89 1.71
CA ALA A 30 -18.65 14.76 1.42
C ALA A 30 -18.37 14.05 0.10
N ALA A 31 -19.20 13.08 -0.30
CA ALA A 31 -19.11 12.42 -1.59
C ALA A 31 -19.33 13.41 -2.74
N PHE A 32 -20.42 14.17 -2.70
CA PHE A 32 -20.76 15.14 -3.73
C PHE A 32 -19.84 16.36 -3.74
N ALA A 33 -19.30 16.76 -2.58
CA ALA A 33 -18.31 17.81 -2.47
C ALA A 33 -16.88 17.37 -2.87
N GLY A 34 -16.66 16.08 -3.18
CA GLY A 34 -15.32 15.55 -3.50
C GLY A 34 -14.37 15.54 -2.30
N HIS A 35 -14.89 15.47 -1.08
CA HIS A 35 -14.17 15.50 0.19
C HIS A 35 -13.90 14.12 0.79
N LEU A 36 -14.18 13.05 0.03
CA LEU A 36 -13.81 11.70 0.40
C LEU A 36 -12.35 11.44 0.04
N ARG A 37 -11.56 10.98 1.01
CA ARG A 37 -10.26 10.39 0.74
C ARG A 37 -10.42 8.88 0.63
N TRP A 38 -9.70 8.26 -0.28
CA TRP A 38 -9.73 6.82 -0.55
C TRP A 38 -8.30 6.27 -0.55
N GLY A 39 -8.08 5.04 -0.10
CA GLY A 39 -6.73 4.44 -0.08
C GLY A 39 -6.48 3.42 1.03
N VAL A 40 -5.20 3.19 1.34
CA VAL A 40 -4.77 2.27 2.41
C VAL A 40 -4.41 3.05 3.66
N LYS A 41 -5.00 2.68 4.80
CA LYS A 41 -4.76 3.38 6.07
C LYS A 41 -3.40 2.98 6.63
N THR A 42 -2.54 3.96 6.86
CA THR A 42 -1.23 3.75 7.51
C THR A 42 -1.39 3.39 8.97
N GLY A 43 -0.43 2.64 9.51
CA GLY A 43 -0.44 2.21 10.91
C GLY A 43 -1.27 0.96 11.18
N GLU A 44 -2.02 0.45 10.20
CA GLU A 44 -2.76 -0.81 10.35
C GLU A 44 -1.82 -2.02 10.14
N PRO A 45 -2.07 -3.14 10.84
CA PRO A 45 -1.39 -4.40 10.53
C PRO A 45 -1.65 -4.84 9.10
N LEU A 46 -0.61 -5.35 8.44
CA LEU A 46 -0.63 -5.85 7.08
C LEU A 46 -0.09 -7.27 7.07
N MET A 47 -0.90 -8.21 6.59
CA MET A 47 -0.47 -9.60 6.43
C MET A 47 -0.01 -9.83 5.00
N TRP A 48 1.05 -10.60 4.84
CA TRP A 48 1.54 -10.98 3.53
C TRP A 48 2.07 -12.41 3.51
N SER A 49 2.11 -13.02 2.32
CA SER A 49 2.72 -14.31 2.09
C SER A 49 3.58 -14.33 0.84
N VAL A 50 4.72 -14.99 0.94
CA VAL A 50 5.61 -15.26 -0.19
C VAL A 50 5.22 -16.60 -0.81
N GLU A 51 4.99 -16.57 -2.11
CA GLU A 51 4.78 -17.74 -2.92
C GLU A 51 5.99 -18.05 -3.80
N ALA A 52 6.36 -19.32 -3.86
CA ALA A 52 7.47 -19.78 -4.69
C ALA A 52 7.23 -21.20 -5.21
N ALA A 53 7.69 -21.45 -6.43
CA ALA A 53 7.60 -22.75 -7.08
C ALA A 53 8.99 -23.41 -7.14
N THR A 54 9.10 -24.66 -6.70
CA THR A 54 10.38 -25.38 -6.78
C THR A 54 10.64 -25.85 -8.22
N THR A 55 11.79 -25.48 -8.76
CA THR A 55 12.26 -25.90 -10.10
C THR A 55 13.74 -26.30 -10.07
N LYS A 56 14.23 -26.86 -11.18
CA LYS A 56 15.66 -27.15 -11.38
C LYS A 56 16.31 -25.96 -12.09
N CYS A 57 17.48 -25.55 -11.61
CA CYS A 57 18.25 -24.51 -12.27
C CYS A 57 18.71 -24.98 -13.65
N TRP A 58 18.43 -24.19 -14.69
CA TRP A 58 18.83 -24.49 -16.07
C TRP A 58 20.36 -24.61 -16.25
N ARG A 59 21.15 -23.96 -15.38
CA ARG A 59 22.62 -23.96 -15.47
C ARG A 59 23.27 -25.07 -14.66
N CYS A 60 22.90 -25.23 -13.39
CA CYS A 60 23.57 -26.15 -12.47
C CYS A 60 22.74 -27.39 -12.10
N GLY A 61 21.50 -27.51 -12.59
CA GLY A 61 20.60 -28.64 -12.32
C GLY A 61 20.00 -28.69 -10.92
N GLU A 62 20.58 -27.99 -9.94
CA GLU A 62 20.14 -27.97 -8.55
C GLU A 62 18.75 -27.37 -8.33
N ARG A 63 18.06 -27.85 -7.29
CA ARG A 63 16.72 -27.36 -6.93
C ARG A 63 16.79 -25.95 -6.34
N THR A 64 15.94 -25.06 -6.84
CA THR A 64 15.78 -23.67 -6.38
C THR A 64 14.29 -23.31 -6.36
N ALA A 65 13.89 -22.37 -5.52
CA ALA A 65 12.51 -21.90 -5.41
C ALA A 65 12.42 -20.42 -5.80
N PRO A 66 12.38 -20.08 -7.10
CA PRO A 66 12.09 -18.71 -7.52
C PRO A 66 10.74 -18.24 -6.94
N VAL A 67 10.72 -16.99 -6.47
CA VAL A 67 9.51 -16.31 -6.02
C VAL A 67 8.61 -16.06 -7.22
N THR A 68 7.38 -16.53 -7.12
CA THR A 68 6.32 -16.40 -8.14
C THR A 68 5.36 -15.26 -7.80
N GLY A 69 5.22 -14.94 -6.51
CA GLY A 69 4.40 -13.81 -6.07
C GLY A 69 4.53 -13.51 -4.59
N ILE A 70 4.04 -12.34 -4.22
CA ILE A 70 3.85 -11.89 -2.85
C ILE A 70 2.38 -11.49 -2.75
N ALA A 71 1.60 -12.25 -2.00
CA ALA A 71 0.21 -11.95 -1.73
C ALA A 71 0.11 -11.05 -0.49
N VAL A 72 -0.69 -10.00 -0.56
CA VAL A 72 -0.86 -9.02 0.52
C VAL A 72 -2.34 -8.85 0.79
N ASP A 73 -2.75 -9.09 2.03
CA ASP A 73 -4.14 -8.98 2.45
C ASP A 73 -4.42 -7.54 2.88
N VAL A 74 -5.28 -6.85 2.12
CA VAL A 74 -5.68 -5.46 2.38
C VAL A 74 -7.19 -5.41 2.55
N SER A 75 -7.64 -5.17 3.78
CA SER A 75 -9.08 -5.17 4.10
C SER A 75 -9.75 -6.49 3.66
N ALA A 76 -10.69 -6.44 2.70
CA ALA A 76 -11.43 -7.61 2.21
C ALA A 76 -10.88 -8.15 0.87
N THR A 77 -9.69 -7.74 0.45
CA THR A 77 -9.09 -8.16 -0.83
C THR A 77 -7.64 -8.60 -0.65
N THR A 78 -7.21 -9.55 -1.48
CA THR A 78 -5.80 -9.98 -1.57
C THR A 78 -5.21 -9.45 -2.87
N ILE A 79 -4.11 -8.72 -2.75
CA ILE A 79 -3.36 -8.19 -3.89
C ILE A 79 -2.15 -9.09 -4.14
N PHE A 80 -2.00 -9.56 -5.37
CA PHE A 80 -0.83 -10.31 -5.79
C PHE A 80 0.19 -9.38 -6.44
N LEU A 81 1.41 -9.40 -5.91
CA LEU A 81 2.55 -8.62 -6.37
C LEU A 81 3.62 -9.57 -6.93
N SER A 82 4.22 -9.21 -8.04
CA SER A 82 5.47 -9.77 -8.53
C SER A 82 6.67 -9.12 -7.84
N ILE A 83 7.85 -9.75 -7.94
CA ILE A 83 9.10 -9.14 -7.44
C ILE A 83 9.42 -7.81 -8.16
N ASN A 84 8.95 -7.61 -9.38
CA ASN A 84 9.19 -6.39 -10.17
C ASN A 84 8.38 -5.20 -9.65
N ASP A 85 7.29 -5.44 -8.91
CA ASP A 85 6.52 -4.37 -8.30
C ASP A 85 7.34 -3.63 -7.22
N PHE A 86 8.43 -4.24 -6.76
CA PHE A 86 9.39 -3.69 -5.80
C PHE A 86 10.63 -3.05 -6.48
N ASP A 87 10.66 -2.89 -7.81
CA ASP A 87 11.81 -2.29 -8.52
C ASP A 87 12.18 -0.90 -7.96
N ALA A 88 11.18 -0.13 -7.53
CA ALA A 88 11.35 1.20 -6.94
C ALA A 88 11.72 1.17 -5.44
N ASP A 89 11.56 0.03 -4.75
CA ASP A 89 11.81 -0.11 -3.32
C ASP A 89 12.31 -1.52 -2.97
N VAL A 90 13.56 -1.79 -3.37
CA VAL A 90 14.24 -3.08 -3.10
C VAL A 90 14.44 -3.31 -1.60
N ALA A 91 14.48 -2.23 -0.79
CA ALA A 91 14.63 -2.36 0.66
C ALA A 91 13.39 -3.01 1.28
N LEU A 92 12.19 -2.60 0.86
CA LEU A 92 10.95 -3.24 1.29
C LEU A 92 10.92 -4.73 0.93
N LEU A 93 11.36 -5.11 -0.28
CA LEU A 93 11.44 -6.52 -0.67
C LEU A 93 12.40 -7.32 0.22
N ARG A 94 13.53 -6.72 0.63
CA ARG A 94 14.49 -7.37 1.54
C ARG A 94 13.96 -7.54 2.97
N GLU A 95 13.04 -6.69 3.40
CA GLU A 95 12.34 -6.86 4.68
C GLU A 95 11.36 -8.05 4.63
N ILE A 96 10.73 -8.28 3.48
CA ILE A 96 9.83 -9.43 3.24
C ILE A 96 10.64 -10.73 3.06
N LEU A 97 11.79 -10.63 2.39
CA LEU A 97 12.68 -11.74 2.03
C LEU A 97 14.08 -11.53 2.61
N PRO A 98 14.24 -11.57 3.94
CA PRO A 98 15.56 -11.54 4.54
C PRO A 98 16.32 -12.84 4.21
N LEU A 99 17.64 -12.84 4.41
CA LEU A 99 18.51 -13.92 3.96
C LEU A 99 18.17 -15.27 4.61
N GLU A 100 17.68 -15.23 5.85
CA GLU A 100 17.26 -16.39 6.63
C GLU A 100 16.06 -17.07 5.96
N ILE A 101 15.01 -16.31 5.66
CA ILE A 101 13.82 -16.79 4.94
C ILE A 101 14.20 -17.30 3.55
N CYS A 102 15.10 -16.60 2.86
CA CYS A 102 15.58 -17.07 1.56
C CYS A 102 16.27 -18.44 1.67
N ARG A 103 17.11 -18.63 2.69
CA ARG A 103 17.84 -19.88 2.93
C ARG A 103 16.89 -21.03 3.28
N ASP A 104 15.97 -20.79 4.22
CA ASP A 104 15.05 -21.82 4.72
C ASP A 104 14.11 -22.35 3.64
N HIS A 105 13.80 -21.51 2.65
CA HIS A 105 12.91 -21.87 1.54
C HIS A 105 13.63 -22.11 0.21
N ARG A 106 14.98 -22.15 0.20
CA ARG A 106 15.81 -22.31 -1.01
C ARG A 106 15.47 -21.29 -2.11
N ILE A 107 15.14 -20.06 -1.71
CA ILE A 107 14.95 -18.93 -2.59
C ILE A 107 16.33 -18.34 -2.87
N GLY A 108 16.70 -18.23 -4.15
CA GLY A 108 17.97 -17.60 -4.51
C GLY A 108 17.89 -16.09 -4.47
N HIS A 109 19.05 -15.45 -4.41
CA HIS A 109 19.15 -14.00 -4.37
C HIS A 109 18.38 -13.33 -5.51
N ILE A 110 17.47 -12.43 -5.16
CA ILE A 110 16.82 -11.53 -6.11
C ILE A 110 17.80 -10.40 -6.44
N LYS A 111 18.05 -10.19 -7.74
CA LYS A 111 19.07 -9.24 -8.23
C LYS A 111 18.51 -8.38 -9.34
N THR A 112 18.97 -7.14 -9.43
CA THR A 112 18.68 -6.27 -10.56
C THR A 112 19.36 -6.79 -11.83
N ARG A 113 18.61 -6.78 -12.94
CA ARG A 113 19.08 -7.13 -14.27
C ARG A 113 18.66 -6.05 -15.25
N PHE A 114 19.59 -5.61 -16.09
CA PHE A 114 19.25 -4.81 -17.27
C PHE A 114 18.81 -5.71 -18.43
N SER A 115 17.64 -5.43 -19.01
CA SER A 115 17.21 -6.02 -20.29
C SER A 115 17.37 -5.02 -21.41
N LYS A 116 18.21 -5.35 -22.39
CA LYS A 116 18.35 -4.58 -23.63
C LYS A 116 17.03 -4.52 -24.40
N THR A 117 16.25 -5.61 -24.38
CA THR A 117 14.97 -5.72 -25.09
C THR A 117 13.89 -4.83 -24.44
N GLU A 118 13.85 -4.75 -23.10
CA GLU A 118 12.90 -3.88 -22.40
C GLU A 118 13.42 -2.45 -22.21
N GLY A 119 14.69 -2.19 -22.53
CA GLY A 119 15.33 -0.89 -22.33
C GLY A 119 15.43 -0.44 -20.87
N ARG A 120 15.25 -1.34 -19.90
CA ARG A 120 15.19 -1.02 -18.47
C ARG A 120 15.79 -2.10 -17.58
N SER A 121 16.09 -1.72 -16.34
CA SER A 121 16.47 -2.62 -15.26
C SER A 121 15.25 -3.08 -14.48
N TYR A 122 15.24 -4.34 -14.04
CA TYR A 122 14.18 -4.93 -13.22
C TYR A 122 14.76 -6.03 -12.31
N LEU A 123 14.02 -6.42 -11.27
CA LEU A 123 14.40 -7.49 -10.36
C LEU A 123 14.20 -8.88 -10.97
N SER A 124 15.16 -9.78 -10.74
CA SER A 124 15.12 -11.13 -11.29
C SER A 124 15.47 -12.14 -10.21
N ASN A 125 14.75 -13.26 -10.21
CA ASN A 125 15.06 -14.41 -9.36
C ASN A 125 16.45 -14.97 -9.68
N GLY A 126 17.20 -15.35 -8.66
CA GLY A 126 18.45 -16.08 -8.78
C GLY A 126 18.27 -17.56 -8.42
N CYS A 127 19.17 -18.41 -8.90
CA CYS A 127 19.32 -19.76 -8.37
C CYS A 127 19.88 -19.70 -6.95
N PHE A 128 19.29 -20.46 -6.03
CA PHE A 128 19.77 -20.57 -4.65
C PHE A 128 21.21 -21.06 -4.55
N VAL A 129 21.62 -22.02 -5.40
CA VAL A 129 22.95 -22.64 -5.31
C VAL A 129 24.00 -21.85 -6.09
N CYS A 130 23.81 -21.67 -7.40
CA CYS A 130 24.84 -21.04 -8.26
C CYS A 130 24.63 -19.54 -8.50
N GLY A 131 23.55 -18.95 -7.97
CA GLY A 131 23.27 -17.52 -8.08
C GLY A 131 22.95 -17.00 -9.48
N ILE A 132 22.85 -17.89 -10.49
CA ILE A 132 22.52 -17.50 -11.87
C ILE A 132 21.09 -17.00 -11.95
N LEU A 133 20.87 -15.95 -12.74
CA LEU A 133 19.53 -15.42 -12.95
C LEU A 133 18.63 -16.46 -13.63
N GLN A 134 17.44 -16.62 -13.07
CA GLN A 134 16.33 -17.33 -13.66
C GLN A 134 15.62 -16.33 -14.60
N GLY A 135 15.31 -16.74 -15.84
CA GLY A 135 14.60 -15.91 -16.82
C GLY A 135 13.21 -15.44 -16.35
N ARG A 136 12.52 -14.57 -17.10
CA ARG A 136 11.14 -14.15 -16.76
C ARG A 136 10.09 -15.24 -17.04
N PHE A 137 10.40 -16.21 -17.90
CA PHE A 137 9.45 -17.22 -18.37
C PHE A 137 8.94 -18.21 -17.31
N PHE A 138 9.43 -18.14 -16.05
CA PHE A 138 8.91 -18.97 -14.97
C PHE A 138 7.49 -18.60 -14.52
N GLU A 139 6.99 -17.40 -14.84
CA GLU A 139 5.70 -16.89 -14.38
C GLU A 139 4.49 -17.65 -14.98
N HIS A 140 4.56 -18.21 -16.18
CA HIS A 140 3.44 -18.98 -16.74
C HIS A 140 3.58 -20.49 -16.56
N GLU A 141 4.80 -21.03 -16.53
CA GLU A 141 5.04 -22.48 -16.49
C GLU A 141 4.93 -23.09 -15.08
N TYR A 142 5.07 -22.28 -14.03
CA TYR A 142 5.17 -22.79 -12.66
C TYR A 142 4.20 -22.17 -11.65
N VAL A 143 3.38 -21.19 -12.04
CA VAL A 143 2.36 -20.61 -11.14
C VAL A 143 1.39 -21.68 -10.63
N ASN A 144 1.06 -22.68 -11.44
CA ASN A 144 0.19 -23.80 -11.02
C ASN A 144 0.83 -24.69 -9.92
N ASN A 145 2.16 -24.64 -9.77
CA ASN A 145 2.92 -25.35 -8.73
C ASN A 145 3.45 -24.41 -7.64
N SER A 146 3.00 -23.16 -7.66
CA SER A 146 3.32 -22.16 -6.65
C SER A 146 2.67 -22.56 -5.33
N THR A 147 3.44 -22.51 -4.24
CA THR A 147 2.89 -22.69 -2.90
C THR A 147 3.38 -21.58 -1.98
N VAL A 148 2.55 -21.24 -0.99
CA VAL A 148 2.95 -20.34 0.10
C VAL A 148 4.12 -20.98 0.85
N ARG A 149 5.27 -20.30 0.84
CA ARG A 149 6.47 -20.73 1.54
C ARG A 149 6.65 -20.03 2.86
N HIS A 150 6.31 -18.75 2.91
CA HIS A 150 6.49 -17.93 4.09
C HIS A 150 5.30 -17.00 4.28
N ARG A 151 4.98 -16.71 5.54
CA ARG A 151 3.98 -15.71 5.94
C ARG A 151 4.63 -14.77 6.91
N GLY A 152 4.34 -13.49 6.75
CA GLY A 152 4.82 -12.45 7.64
C GLY A 152 3.77 -11.38 7.86
N SER A 153 4.13 -10.44 8.70
CA SER A 153 3.32 -9.27 8.97
C SER A 153 4.20 -8.03 8.98
N SER A 154 3.59 -6.91 8.64
CA SER A 154 4.19 -5.59 8.72
C SER A 154 3.13 -4.58 9.16
N VAL A 155 3.53 -3.34 9.32
CA VAL A 155 2.59 -2.23 9.46
C VAL A 155 2.50 -1.53 8.10
N VAL A 156 1.30 -1.09 7.71
CA VAL A 156 1.15 -0.25 6.50
C VAL A 156 1.89 1.05 6.73
N ASP A 157 3.04 1.19 6.10
CA ASP A 157 3.79 2.44 6.00
C ASP A 157 3.61 3.07 4.62
N ASP A 158 4.32 4.16 4.38
CA ASP A 158 4.29 4.90 3.13
C ASP A 158 4.77 4.10 1.91
N ARG A 159 5.66 3.12 2.12
CA ARG A 159 6.20 2.26 1.06
C ARG A 159 5.13 1.27 0.62
N TRP A 160 4.50 0.59 1.57
CA TRP A 160 3.34 -0.27 1.32
C TRP A 160 2.20 0.49 0.67
N ARG A 161 1.86 1.67 1.18
CA ARG A 161 0.77 2.49 0.63
C ARG A 161 1.00 2.84 -0.84
N ARG A 162 2.18 3.33 -1.22
CA ARG A 162 2.53 3.61 -2.63
C ARG A 162 2.44 2.37 -3.52
N LEU A 163 2.77 1.20 -2.98
CA LEU A 163 2.71 -0.05 -3.71
C LEU A 163 1.26 -0.54 -3.90
N LEU A 164 0.41 -0.37 -2.90
CA LEU A 164 -0.93 -0.95 -2.89
C LEU A 164 -2.00 -0.03 -3.51
N GLU A 165 -1.95 1.28 -3.27
CA GLU A 165 -2.99 2.23 -3.71
C GLU A 165 -3.29 2.20 -5.22
N PRO A 166 -2.30 2.16 -6.12
CA PRO A 166 -2.57 2.09 -7.57
C PRO A 166 -3.30 0.80 -7.99
N ARG A 167 -3.21 -0.26 -7.20
CA ARG A 167 -3.78 -1.59 -7.49
C ARG A 167 -5.18 -1.77 -6.91
N LEU A 168 -5.65 -0.83 -6.09
CA LEU A 168 -6.91 -0.90 -5.36
C LEU A 168 -8.11 -0.25 -6.08
N SER A 169 -8.05 -0.08 -7.40
CA SER A 169 -9.01 0.68 -8.24
C SER A 169 -10.52 0.38 -8.06
N ARG A 170 -10.91 -0.66 -7.29
CA ARG A 170 -12.30 -1.02 -6.98
C ARG A 170 -12.62 -1.28 -5.50
N HIS A 171 -11.63 -1.24 -4.61
CA HIS A 171 -11.78 -1.64 -3.20
C HIS A 171 -11.24 -0.57 -2.24
N TRP A 172 -11.32 0.69 -2.65
CA TRP A 172 -10.89 1.78 -1.80
C TRP A 172 -11.68 1.78 -0.49
N ARG A 173 -10.95 1.76 0.63
CA ARG A 173 -11.52 2.08 1.93
C ARG A 173 -11.57 3.59 2.04
N LEU A 174 -12.69 4.12 2.54
CA LEU A 174 -12.76 5.54 2.88
C LEU A 174 -11.61 5.79 3.88
N LEU A 175 -10.77 6.78 3.58
CA LEU A 175 -9.60 7.29 4.31
C LEU A 175 -9.87 8.57 5.12
N GLY A 176 -11.02 9.19 4.90
CA GLY A 176 -11.53 10.26 5.74
C GLY A 176 -12.68 10.99 5.09
N VAL A 177 -13.49 11.62 5.92
CA VAL A 177 -14.36 12.71 5.50
C VAL A 177 -13.78 14.00 6.03
N LYS A 178 -13.52 14.97 5.14
CA LYS A 178 -13.33 16.34 5.59
C LYS A 178 -14.71 16.98 5.71
N PRO A 179 -15.15 17.40 6.92
CA PRO A 179 -16.41 18.12 7.03
C PRO A 179 -16.34 19.37 6.14
N THR A 180 -17.33 19.52 5.26
CA THR A 180 -17.74 20.83 4.76
C THR A 180 -18.04 21.68 5.99
N ARG A 181 -17.62 22.95 5.99
CA ARG A 181 -17.78 23.88 7.13
C ARG A 181 -19.09 23.61 7.88
N SER A 182 -19.01 23.54 9.21
CA SER A 182 -20.21 23.50 10.05
C SER A 182 -21.15 24.60 9.60
N VAL A 183 -22.43 24.27 9.46
CA VAL A 183 -23.54 25.19 9.16
C VAL A 183 -23.73 26.27 10.25
N CYS A 184 -22.78 26.43 11.16
CA CYS A 184 -22.80 27.38 12.28
C CYS A 184 -22.21 28.77 11.97
N ASP A 185 -21.71 29.04 10.76
CA ASP A 185 -21.14 30.35 10.38
C ASP A 185 -22.09 31.22 9.52
N LEU A 186 -23.41 30.98 9.56
CA LEU A 186 -24.41 31.81 8.86
C LEU A 186 -25.16 32.81 9.75
N ASP A 187 -24.74 33.01 11.00
CA ASP A 187 -25.23 34.13 11.81
C ASP A 187 -24.38 35.37 11.54
N GLY A 188 -24.70 36.11 10.47
CA GLY A 188 -23.99 37.35 10.15
C GLY A 188 -24.52 38.18 8.99
N PHE A 189 -25.72 37.90 8.47
CA PHE A 189 -26.35 38.73 7.44
C PHE A 189 -27.87 38.79 7.66
N ILE A 190 -28.30 39.53 8.68
CA ILE A 190 -29.60 40.21 8.64
C ILE A 190 -29.24 41.67 8.44
N GLY A 191 -29.50 42.16 7.24
CA GLY A 191 -29.38 43.57 6.91
C GLY A 191 -30.47 44.36 7.63
N ASP A 192 -30.10 45.54 8.11
CA ASP A 192 -31.03 46.56 8.54
C ASP A 192 -31.87 46.99 7.32
N GLU A 193 -33.16 46.67 7.31
CA GLU A 193 -34.16 47.33 6.46
C GLU A 193 -34.72 48.52 7.27
N GLU A 194 -34.27 49.73 6.92
CA GLU A 194 -34.96 50.98 7.24
C GLU A 194 -36.17 51.11 6.29
N ASP A 195 -37.38 50.98 6.84
CA ASP A 195 -38.63 51.32 6.16
C ASP A 195 -38.80 52.85 6.13
N ASP A 196 -38.46 53.47 5.00
CA ASP A 196 -38.89 54.82 4.61
C ASP A 196 -40.25 54.72 3.89
N GLU A 197 -41.35 54.83 4.62
CA GLU A 197 -42.67 55.09 4.03
C GLU A 197 -42.85 56.60 3.79
N SER A 198 -42.79 57.00 2.52
CA SER A 198 -43.26 58.29 2.04
C SER A 198 -44.15 58.12 0.80
N TYR A 199 -45.48 58.14 0.99
CA TYR A 199 -46.44 58.92 0.18
C TYR A 199 -47.86 58.85 0.76
#